data_AF-A0A6I2ITM6-F1
#
_entry.id   AF-A0A6I2ITM6-F1
#
_cell.length_a   1.000
_cell.length_b   1.000
_cell.length_c   1.000
_cell.angle_alpha   90.00
_cell.angle_beta   90.00
_cell.angle_gamma   90.00
#
_symmetry.space_group_name_H-M   'P 1'
#
loop_
_entity.id
_entity.type
_entity.pdbx_description
1 polymer ?
#
loop_
_entity_poly.entity_id
_entity_poly.type
_entity_poly.pdbx_seq_one_letter_code
_entity_poly.pdbx_strand_id
1 'polypeptide(L)'
;MKKQLTRNSAQTINLVELIEDMSEEILIALHNHIVDRLNLLQRQRTRQSMEDFRPGDVVSFRTEDGQTVTGVLVRLNKKTVTVHTANGSRWNVAPQLLTRVKRQPGAETLADINPEKKLH
;
A
#
# COMPACT_ATOMS: atom_id res chain seq x y z
N MET A 1 -32.06 7.88 -2.22
CA MET A 1 -32.15 7.01 -1.02
C MET A 1 -30.99 6.02 -1.04
N LYS A 2 -29.90 6.28 -0.31
CA LYS A 2 -28.76 5.35 -0.19
C LYS A 2 -28.66 4.96 1.28
N LYS A 3 -28.99 3.70 1.59
CA LYS A 3 -28.95 3.14 2.95
C LYS A 3 -27.54 3.28 3.51
N GLN A 4 -27.37 4.17 4.48
CA GLN A 4 -26.25 4.08 5.40
C GLN A 4 -26.48 2.84 6.27
N LEU A 5 -25.55 1.89 6.22
CA LEU A 5 -25.48 0.80 7.18
C LEU A 5 -24.82 1.36 8.44
N THR A 6 -25.58 2.12 9.23
CA THR A 6 -25.17 2.54 10.57
C THR A 6 -25.11 1.29 11.44
N ARG A 7 -23.89 0.81 11.67
CA ARG A 7 -23.63 -0.25 12.65
C ARG A 7 -24.15 0.23 14.01
N ASN A 8 -25.03 -0.58 14.60
CA ASN A 8 -25.68 -0.38 15.89
C ASN A 8 -24.80 0.35 16.92
N SER A 9 -25.33 1.45 17.42
CA SER A 9 -25.08 2.03 18.74
C SER A 9 -25.48 1.01 19.82
N ALA A 10 -24.64 0.02 20.07
CA ALA A 10 -24.80 -0.91 21.18
C ALA A 10 -23.60 -0.74 22.10
N GLN A 11 -23.85 -0.09 23.24
CA GLN A 11 -23.01 -0.05 24.45
C GLN A 11 -21.57 0.41 24.23
N THR A 12 -21.24 1.62 24.68
CA THR A 12 -19.85 1.99 24.96
C THR A 12 -19.36 1.10 26.10
N ILE A 13 -18.86 -0.09 25.77
CA ILE A 13 -18.14 -0.93 26.73
C ILE A 13 -16.91 -0.12 27.12
N ASN A 14 -16.81 0.23 28.40
CA ASN A 14 -15.64 0.91 28.92
C ASN A 14 -14.48 -0.08 28.94
N LEU A 15 -13.76 -0.16 27.82
CA LEU A 15 -12.66 -1.11 27.61
C LEU A 15 -11.56 -0.96 28.66
N VAL A 16 -11.41 0.22 29.26
CA VAL A 16 -10.39 0.49 30.29
C VAL A 16 -10.70 -0.26 31.58
N GLU A 17 -11.90 -0.05 32.13
CA GLU A 17 -12.35 -0.75 33.35
C GLU A 17 -12.33 -2.27 33.16
N LEU A 18 -12.77 -2.74 31.99
CA LEU A 18 -12.77 -4.16 31.67
C LEU A 18 -11.34 -4.76 31.60
N ILE A 19 -10.35 -3.98 31.13
CA ILE A 19 -8.94 -4.41 31.08
C ILE A 19 -8.34 -4.48 32.49
N GLU A 20 -8.69 -3.55 33.37
CA GLU A 20 -8.21 -3.52 34.76
C GLU A 20 -8.71 -4.73 35.58
N ASP A 21 -9.90 -5.23 35.28
CA ASP A 21 -10.50 -6.38 35.96
C ASP A 21 -10.03 -7.75 35.41
N MET A 22 -9.25 -7.78 34.31
CA MET A 22 -8.80 -9.03 33.68
C MET A 22 -7.56 -9.62 34.36
N SER A 23 -7.47 -10.95 34.39
CA SER A 23 -6.24 -11.65 34.77
C SER A 23 -5.14 -11.50 33.71
N GLU A 24 -3.89 -11.68 34.12
CA GLU A 24 -2.72 -11.59 33.23
C GLU A 24 -2.83 -12.53 32.01
N GLU A 25 -3.28 -13.77 32.21
CA GLU A 25 -3.47 -14.74 31.12
C GLU A 25 -4.47 -14.23 30.06
N ILE A 26 -5.56 -13.60 30.52
CA ILE A 26 -6.59 -13.03 29.63
C ILE A 26 -6.03 -11.81 28.90
N LEU A 27 -5.25 -10.97 29.58
CA LEU A 27 -4.59 -9.82 28.96
C LEU A 27 -3.59 -10.24 27.87
N ILE A 28 -2.81 -11.29 28.11
CA ILE A 28 -1.89 -11.85 27.11
C ILE A 28 -2.68 -12.39 25.90
N ALA A 29 -3.76 -13.14 26.13
CA ALA A 29 -4.60 -13.65 25.06
C ALA A 29 -5.24 -12.52 24.24
N LEU A 30 -5.74 -11.48 24.91
CA LEU A 30 -6.32 -10.30 24.29
C LEU A 30 -5.28 -9.53 23.47
N HIS A 31 -4.08 -9.32 24.01
CA HIS A 31 -2.98 -8.68 23.30
C HIS A 31 -2.67 -9.40 21.98
N ASN A 32 -2.48 -10.72 22.04
CA ASN A 32 -2.20 -11.53 20.86
C ASN A 32 -3.32 -11.40 19.81
N HIS A 33 -4.58 -11.44 20.25
CA HIS A 33 -5.72 -11.28 19.35
C HIS A 33 -5.78 -9.88 18.70
N ILE A 34 -5.49 -8.82 19.47
CA ILE A 34 -5.41 -7.45 18.94
C ILE A 34 -4.32 -7.35 17.88
N VAL A 35 -3.12 -7.87 18.18
CA VAL A 35 -1.99 -7.88 17.24
C VAL A 35 -2.35 -8.64 15.96
N ASP A 36 -2.97 -9.82 16.07
CA ASP A 36 -3.43 -10.60 14.92
C ASP A 36 -4.45 -9.84 14.07
N ARG A 37 -5.40 -9.16 14.73
CA ARG A 37 -6.40 -8.35 14.07
C ARG A 37 -5.77 -7.17 13.32
N LEU A 38 -4.84 -6.46 13.96
CA LEU A 38 -4.11 -5.36 13.33
C LEU A 38 -3.29 -5.84 12.13
N ASN A 39 -2.60 -6.97 12.27
CA ASN A 39 -1.85 -7.60 11.19
C ASN A 39 -2.76 -7.99 10.02
N LEU A 40 -3.95 -8.53 10.29
CA LEU A 40 -4.92 -8.84 9.25
C LEU A 40 -5.39 -7.58 8.51
N LEU A 41 -5.76 -6.52 9.23
CA LEU A 41 -6.17 -5.25 8.65
C LEU A 41 -5.05 -4.62 7.82
N GLN A 42 -3.80 -4.70 8.30
CA GLN A 42 -2.64 -4.20 7.59
C GLN A 42 -2.38 -4.97 6.29
N ARG A 43 -2.55 -6.30 6.31
CA ARG A 43 -2.49 -7.15 5.10
C ARG A 43 -3.60 -6.78 4.12
N GLN A 44 -4.82 -6.55 4.59
CA GLN A 44 -5.94 -6.13 3.76
C GLN A 44 -5.70 -4.77 3.10
N ARG A 45 -5.23 -3.77 3.87
CA ARG A 45 -4.84 -2.45 3.34
C ARG A 45 -3.74 -2.57 2.30
N THR A 46 -2.70 -3.35 2.59
CA THR A 46 -1.61 -3.61 1.64
C THR A 46 -2.13 -4.23 0.35
N ARG A 47 -3.03 -5.21 0.44
CA ARG A 47 -3.66 -5.83 -0.73
C ARG A 47 -4.48 -4.81 -1.53
N GLN A 48 -5.29 -4.00 -0.87
CA GLN A 48 -6.11 -2.97 -1.52
C GLN A 48 -5.26 -1.88 -2.18
N SER A 49 -4.24 -1.39 -1.49
CA SER A 49 -3.28 -0.42 -2.07
C SER A 49 -2.55 -1.02 -3.26
N MET A 50 -2.24 -2.32 -3.27
CA MET A 50 -1.64 -2.99 -4.44
C MET A 50 -2.61 -3.10 -5.63
N GLU A 51 -3.93 -3.16 -5.42
CA GLU A 51 -4.92 -3.15 -6.51
C GLU A 51 -5.02 -1.77 -7.20
N ASP A 52 -4.67 -0.69 -6.49
CA ASP A 52 -4.71 0.68 -7.01
C ASP A 52 -3.53 1.05 -7.93
N PHE A 53 -2.46 0.25 -7.92
CA PHE A 53 -1.24 0.48 -8.66
C PHE A 53 -1.05 -0.56 -9.78
N ARG A 54 -0.53 -0.11 -10.92
CA ARG A 54 -0.14 -0.97 -12.04
C ARG A 54 1.30 -0.68 -12.48
N PRO A 55 2.05 -1.68 -12.98
CA PRO A 55 3.31 -1.42 -13.67
C PRO A 55 3.11 -0.36 -14.77
N GLY A 56 3.99 0.63 -14.78
CA GLY A 56 3.93 1.81 -15.64
C GLY A 56 3.27 3.05 -15.02
N ASP A 57 2.59 2.94 -13.88
CA ASP A 57 2.07 4.11 -13.16
C ASP A 57 3.21 5.02 -12.68
N VAL A 58 2.99 6.34 -12.76
CA VAL A 58 3.91 7.32 -12.16
C VAL A 58 3.50 7.52 -10.72
N VAL A 59 4.44 7.25 -9.81
CA VAL A 59 4.24 7.27 -8.37
C VAL A 59 5.28 8.18 -7.70
N SER A 60 4.91 8.75 -6.57
CA SER A 60 5.80 9.53 -5.72
C SER A 60 5.82 8.98 -4.31
N PHE A 61 6.95 9.12 -3.62
CA PHE A 61 7.09 8.79 -2.20
C PHE A 61 8.07 9.77 -1.54
N ARG A 62 8.05 9.83 -0.21
CA ARG A 62 9.02 10.61 0.57
C ARG A 62 10.14 9.70 1.07
N THR A 63 11.38 10.13 0.94
CA THR A 63 12.55 9.46 1.54
C THR A 63 12.64 9.77 3.03
N GLU A 64 13.49 9.04 3.76
CA GLU A 64 13.76 9.30 5.17
C GLU A 64 14.32 10.71 5.40
N ASP A 65 15.08 11.23 4.44
CA ASP A 65 15.58 12.62 4.42
C ASP A 65 14.50 13.67 4.11
N GLY A 66 13.23 13.27 3.99
CA GLY A 66 12.09 14.13 3.72
C GLY A 66 11.93 14.58 2.26
N GLN A 67 12.83 14.16 1.36
CA GLN A 67 12.76 14.51 -0.06
C GLN A 67 11.65 13.74 -0.76
N THR A 68 10.92 14.41 -1.65
CA THR A 68 9.90 13.74 -2.48
C THR A 68 10.54 13.23 -3.76
N VAL A 69 10.50 11.92 -3.95
CA VAL A 69 11.05 11.24 -5.12
C VAL A 69 9.89 10.78 -6.00
N THR A 70 9.98 11.07 -7.30
CA THR A 70 9.00 10.63 -8.30
C THR A 70 9.66 9.65 -9.26
N GLY A 71 8.95 8.57 -9.57
CA GLY A 71 9.43 7.55 -10.49
C GLY A 71 8.29 6.72 -11.09
N VAL A 72 8.66 5.80 -11.96
CA VAL A 72 7.76 4.86 -12.62
C VAL A 72 7.76 3.56 -11.87
N LEU A 73 6.57 3.04 -11.58
CA LEU A 73 6.38 1.73 -11.01
C LEU A 73 6.78 0.67 -12.03
N VAL A 74 7.79 -0.13 -11.75
CA VAL A 74 8.27 -1.17 -12.68
C VAL A 74 7.74 -2.55 -12.29
N ARG A 75 7.56 -2.81 -11.00
CA ARG A 75 7.13 -4.12 -10.52
C ARG A 75 6.37 -4.05 -9.20
N LEU A 76 5.30 -4.83 -9.10
CA LEU A 76 4.61 -5.12 -7.85
C LEU A 76 5.16 -6.42 -7.26
N ASN A 77 5.68 -6.38 -6.03
CA ASN A 77 6.06 -7.56 -5.27
C ASN A 77 4.98 -7.86 -4.22
N LYS A 78 5.09 -8.98 -3.49
CA LYS A 78 4.06 -9.40 -2.52
C LYS A 78 3.79 -8.38 -1.39
N LYS A 79 4.78 -7.54 -1.04
CA LYS A 79 4.71 -6.55 0.05
C LYS A 79 5.24 -5.16 -0.32
N THR A 80 5.94 -5.04 -1.44
CA THR A 80 6.66 -3.83 -1.84
C THR A 80 6.44 -3.57 -3.31
N VAL A 81 6.77 -2.35 -3.71
CA VAL A 81 6.71 -1.89 -5.08
C VAL A 81 8.10 -1.45 -5.48
N THR A 82 8.56 -1.90 -6.65
CA THR A 82 9.81 -1.43 -7.24
C THR A 82 9.52 -0.21 -8.11
N VAL A 83 10.15 0.91 -7.77
CA VAL A 83 10.05 2.19 -8.50
C VAL A 83 11.41 2.50 -9.13
N HIS A 84 11.42 2.86 -10.41
CA HIS A 84 12.58 3.40 -11.11
C HIS A 84 12.42 4.90 -11.28
N THR A 85 13.44 5.66 -10.89
CA THR A 85 13.46 7.12 -10.99
C THR A 85 14.21 7.56 -12.25
N ALA A 86 14.00 8.80 -12.70
CA ALA A 86 14.61 9.32 -13.94
C ALA A 86 16.17 9.32 -13.91
N ASN A 87 16.75 9.35 -12.70
CA ASN A 87 18.19 9.23 -12.48
C ASN A 87 18.71 7.77 -12.52
N GLY A 88 17.89 6.80 -12.93
CA GLY A 88 18.27 5.39 -13.02
C GLY A 88 18.29 4.63 -11.69
N SER A 89 17.93 5.27 -10.58
CA SER A 89 17.91 4.62 -9.27
C SER A 89 16.69 3.71 -9.10
N ARG A 90 16.88 2.60 -8.38
CA ARG A 90 15.84 1.61 -8.09
C ARG A 90 15.50 1.62 -6.60
N TRP A 91 14.21 1.79 -6.30
CA TRP A 91 13.69 1.85 -4.94
C TRP A 91 12.69 0.73 -4.68
N ASN A 92 12.76 0.14 -3.49
CA ASN A 92 11.73 -0.77 -2.99
C ASN A 92 10.94 -0.05 -1.90
N VAL A 93 9.69 0.30 -2.21
CA VAL A 93 8.86 1.14 -1.34
C VAL A 93 7.59 0.37 -0.95
N ALA A 94 7.13 0.52 0.28
CA ALA A 94 5.84 -0.03 0.69
C ALA A 94 4.71 0.71 -0.06
N PRO A 95 3.69 0.02 -0.56
CA PRO A 95 2.60 0.64 -1.34
C PRO A 95 1.83 1.71 -0.54
N GLN A 96 1.83 1.62 0.79
CA GLN A 96 1.19 2.61 1.67
C GLN A 96 1.92 3.95 1.72
N LEU A 97 3.22 3.98 1.35
CA LEU A 97 4.03 5.19 1.28
C LEU A 97 4.03 5.80 -0.12
N LEU A 98 3.42 5.12 -1.09
CA LEU A 98 3.32 5.59 -2.47
C LEU A 98 2.06 6.41 -2.67
N THR A 99 2.21 7.54 -3.35
CA THR A 99 1.12 8.35 -3.86
C THR A 99 1.12 8.27 -5.38
N ARG A 100 0.01 7.83 -5.98
CA ARG A 100 -0.11 7.80 -7.44
C ARG A 100 -0.23 9.22 -7.97
N VAL A 101 0.71 9.62 -8.82
CA VAL A 101 0.74 10.94 -9.47
C VAL A 101 0.00 10.89 -10.81
N LYS A 102 0.25 9.85 -11.61
CA LYS A 102 -0.42 9.64 -12.90
C LYS A 102 -0.65 8.16 -13.13
N ARG A 103 -1.88 7.79 -13.46
CA ARG A 103 -2.19 6.45 -13.98
C ARG A 103 -1.68 6.37 -15.41
N GLN A 104 -0.97 5.30 -15.77
CA GLN A 104 -0.65 5.10 -17.19
C GLN A 104 -1.97 4.88 -17.95
N PRO A 105 -2.33 5.73 -18.94
CA PRO A 105 -3.35 5.34 -19.89
C PRO A 105 -2.79 4.13 -20.63
N GLY A 106 -3.50 2.99 -20.58
CA GLY A 106 -3.00 1.70 -21.04
C GLY A 106 -2.25 1.83 -22.37
N ALA A 107 -0.96 1.54 -22.34
CA ALA A 107 -0.16 1.44 -23.55
C ALA A 107 -0.43 0.07 -24.17
N GLU A 108 -1.45 -0.01 -25.03
CA GLU A 108 -1.19 -0.60 -26.34
C GLU A 108 -0.01 0.17 -26.96
N THR A 109 0.91 -0.55 -27.61
CA THR A 109 2.13 -0.04 -28.26
C THR A 109 3.39 0.03 -27.39
N LEU A 110 4.00 -1.14 -27.19
CA LEU A 110 5.47 -1.30 -27.18
C LEU A 110 5.87 -2.32 -28.27
N ALA A 111 5.41 -2.10 -29.51
CA ALA A 111 5.81 -2.90 -30.67
C ALA A 111 6.92 -2.25 -31.53
N ASP A 112 7.32 -1.00 -31.27
CA ASP A 112 8.30 -0.31 -32.13
C ASP A 112 9.44 0.31 -31.32
N ILE A 113 10.42 -0.52 -30.97
CA ILE A 113 11.82 -0.09 -30.90
C ILE A 113 12.63 -1.00 -31.82
N ASN A 114 12.46 -0.76 -33.11
CA ASN A 114 13.42 -1.14 -34.14
C ASN A 114 14.50 -0.04 -34.18
N PRO A 115 15.76 -0.29 -33.77
CA PRO A 115 16.85 0.62 -34.10
C PRO A 115 17.18 0.47 -35.59
N GLU A 116 16.71 1.44 -36.37
CA GLU A 116 16.97 1.59 -37.79
C GLU A 116 18.44 1.41 -38.20
N LYS A 117 18.62 0.78 -39.37
CA LYS A 117 19.57 1.13 -40.44
C LYS A 117 21.07 1.20 -40.10
N LYS A 118 21.79 0.19 -40.59
CA LYS A 118 22.96 0.45 -41.46
C LYS A 118 22.65 -0.09 -42.85
N LEU A 119 22.32 0.83 -43.77
CA LEU A 119 22.45 0.62 -45.20
C LEU A 119 23.70 1.38 -45.66
N HIS A 120 24.44 0.73 -46.55
CA HIS A 120 25.71 1.08 -47.23
C HIS A 120 26.96 0.41 -46.65
#